data_AF-A0A1E7IIQ8-F1
#
_entry.id   AF-A0A1E7IIQ8-F1
#
_cell.length_a   1.000
_cell.length_b   1.000
_cell.length_c   1.000
_cell.angle_alpha   90.00
_cell.angle_beta   90.00
_cell.angle_gamma   90.00
#
_symmetry.space_group_name_H-M   'P 1'
#
loop_
_entity.id
_entity.type
_entity.pdbx_description
1 polymer ?
#
loop_
_entity_poly.entity_id
_entity_poly.type
_entity_poly.pdbx_seq_one_letter_code
_entity_poly.pdbx_strand_id
1 'polypeptide(L)'
;MSAETIIATLRIQAQQSWGGKSGEKRADELETFIWTMLADYAEVLGFSEDAILEKLEERRDYAAVNYYQPANFPPLKDVNVFDTVEQLRDKFPSGKFVCPNCGGISTDYSTCNSGRIMANKQPCDWKAWGLLRTFGKGYRFVVKDDFLEHPVVQEVFMPLELHEEPMEAP
;
A
#
# COMPACT_ATOMS: atom_id res chain seq x y z
N MET A 1 -17.31 8.47 -13.45
CA MET A 1 -18.35 7.42 -13.73
C MET A 1 -18.86 6.90 -12.39
N SER A 2 -20.06 6.32 -12.29
CA SER A 2 -20.51 5.75 -10.99
C SER A 2 -19.76 4.46 -10.65
N ALA A 3 -19.60 4.18 -9.37
CA ALA A 3 -18.92 2.99 -8.88
C ALA A 3 -19.59 1.70 -9.38
N GLU A 4 -20.91 1.66 -9.44
CA GLU A 4 -21.66 0.52 -9.97
C GLU A 4 -21.30 0.23 -11.43
N THR A 5 -21.15 1.28 -12.25
CA THR A 5 -20.83 1.14 -13.67
C THR A 5 -19.42 0.59 -13.87
N ILE A 6 -18.47 1.09 -13.07
CA ILE A 6 -17.08 0.61 -13.09
C ILE A 6 -17.04 -0.85 -12.64
N ILE A 7 -17.65 -1.19 -11.50
CA ILE A 7 -17.63 -2.54 -10.93
C ILE A 7 -18.31 -3.54 -11.86
N ALA A 8 -19.44 -3.18 -12.48
CA ALA A 8 -20.09 -4.03 -13.50
C ALA A 8 -19.14 -4.35 -14.66
N THR A 9 -18.34 -3.38 -15.10
CA THR A 9 -17.34 -3.57 -16.15
C THR A 9 -16.20 -4.49 -15.70
N LEU A 10 -15.70 -4.30 -14.47
CA LEU A 10 -14.64 -5.12 -13.89
C LEU A 10 -15.08 -6.57 -13.67
N ARG A 11 -16.34 -6.81 -13.27
CA ARG A 11 -16.93 -8.14 -13.16
C ARG A 11 -16.88 -8.90 -14.48
N ILE A 12 -17.27 -8.26 -15.58
CA ILE A 12 -17.21 -8.86 -16.92
C ILE A 12 -15.77 -9.24 -17.27
N GLN A 13 -14.80 -8.35 -17.02
CA GLN A 13 -13.38 -8.62 -17.27
C GLN A 13 -12.84 -9.80 -16.43
N ALA A 14 -13.21 -9.87 -15.15
CA ALA A 14 -12.84 -10.96 -14.25
C ALA A 14 -13.45 -12.30 -14.68
N GLN A 15 -14.70 -12.29 -15.13
CA GLN A 15 -15.38 -13.47 -15.62
C GLN A 15 -14.75 -13.98 -16.93
N GLN A 16 -14.41 -13.08 -17.85
CA GLN A 16 -13.85 -13.46 -19.16
C GLN A 16 -12.40 -13.95 -19.09
N SER A 17 -11.66 -13.58 -18.04
CA SER A 17 -10.26 -13.99 -17.90
C SER A 17 -10.10 -15.48 -17.56
N TRP A 18 -11.15 -16.16 -17.09
CA TRP A 18 -11.16 -17.60 -16.81
C TRP A 18 -12.50 -18.25 -17.19
N GLY A 19 -12.49 -19.34 -17.94
CA GLY A 19 -13.72 -19.99 -18.40
C GLY A 19 -14.56 -20.64 -17.28
N GLY A 20 -15.88 -20.62 -17.47
CA GLY A 20 -16.84 -21.38 -16.65
C GLY A 20 -17.03 -20.83 -15.23
N LYS A 21 -17.40 -21.72 -14.29
CA LYS A 21 -17.73 -21.38 -12.89
C LYS A 21 -16.59 -20.65 -12.15
N SER A 22 -15.34 -20.88 -12.57
CA SER A 22 -14.17 -20.21 -11.97
C SER A 22 -14.10 -18.72 -12.30
N GLY A 23 -14.55 -18.31 -13.49
CA GLY A 23 -14.65 -16.90 -13.87
C GLY A 23 -15.77 -16.20 -13.11
N GLU A 24 -16.94 -16.84 -13.00
CA GLU A 24 -18.09 -16.31 -12.25
C GLU A 24 -17.74 -16.08 -10.78
N LYS A 25 -17.15 -17.09 -10.12
CA LYS A 25 -16.69 -16.96 -8.73
C LYS A 25 -15.70 -15.80 -8.55
N ARG A 26 -14.77 -15.62 -9.48
CA ARG A 26 -13.80 -14.51 -9.44
C ARG A 26 -14.46 -13.14 -9.58
N ALA A 27 -15.47 -13.02 -10.43
CA ALA A 27 -16.21 -11.78 -10.58
C ALA A 27 -16.93 -11.41 -9.27
N ASP A 28 -17.55 -12.39 -8.62
CA ASP A 28 -18.24 -12.20 -7.34
C ASP A 28 -17.29 -11.85 -6.19
N GLU A 29 -16.15 -12.54 -6.09
CA GLU A 29 -15.11 -12.23 -5.11
C GLU A 29 -14.53 -10.82 -5.33
N LEU A 30 -14.30 -10.43 -6.59
CA LEU A 30 -13.81 -9.10 -6.94
C LEU A 30 -14.81 -8.00 -6.55
N GLU A 31 -16.08 -8.14 -6.94
CA GLU A 31 -17.13 -7.18 -6.59
C GLU A 31 -17.27 -7.03 -5.08
N THR A 32 -17.37 -8.16 -4.37
CA THR A 32 -17.52 -8.17 -2.92
C THR A 32 -16.36 -7.44 -2.24
N PHE A 33 -15.13 -7.70 -2.72
CA PHE A 33 -13.95 -7.04 -2.22
C PHE A 33 -13.98 -5.54 -2.46
N ILE A 34 -14.29 -5.10 -3.69
CA ILE A 34 -14.31 -3.68 -4.03
C ILE A 34 -15.34 -2.93 -3.18
N TRP A 35 -16.58 -3.42 -3.07
CA TRP A 35 -17.60 -2.75 -2.26
C TRP A 35 -17.22 -2.69 -0.78
N THR A 36 -16.65 -3.76 -0.24
CA THR A 36 -16.20 -3.78 1.17
C THR A 36 -15.08 -2.76 1.40
N MET A 37 -14.12 -2.69 0.47
CA MET A 37 -13.01 -1.73 0.52
C MET A 37 -13.51 -0.28 0.37
N LEU A 38 -14.40 -0.02 -0.58
CA LEU A 38 -14.95 1.33 -0.81
C LEU A 38 -15.71 1.84 0.41
N ALA A 39 -16.53 1.01 1.04
CA ALA A 39 -17.25 1.40 2.25
C ALA A 39 -16.30 1.79 3.40
N ASP A 40 -15.27 0.96 3.66
CA ASP A 40 -14.24 1.22 4.68
C ASP A 40 -13.45 2.51 4.37
N TYR A 41 -13.03 2.68 3.12
CA TYR A 41 -12.25 3.84 2.71
C TYR A 41 -13.08 5.13 2.70
N ALA A 42 -14.34 5.08 2.26
CA ALA A 42 -15.24 6.22 2.27
C ALA A 42 -15.51 6.70 3.70
N GLU A 43 -15.76 5.76 4.64
CA GLU A 43 -15.99 6.07 6.05
C GLU A 43 -14.77 6.77 6.68
N VAL A 44 -13.56 6.23 6.48
CA VAL A 44 -12.35 6.72 7.15
C VAL A 44 -11.79 7.99 6.50
N LEU A 45 -11.85 8.08 5.17
CA LEU A 45 -11.22 9.18 4.42
C LEU A 45 -12.18 10.34 4.15
N GLY A 46 -13.50 10.12 4.24
CA GLY A 46 -14.51 11.16 4.03
C GLY A 46 -14.76 11.50 2.55
N PHE A 47 -14.34 10.64 1.63
CA PHE A 47 -14.63 10.76 0.20
C PHE A 47 -15.80 9.87 -0.20
N SER A 48 -16.44 10.16 -1.35
CA SER A 48 -17.42 9.24 -1.91
C SER A 48 -16.74 7.99 -2.49
N GLU A 49 -17.47 6.87 -2.46
CA GLU A 49 -17.05 5.62 -3.10
C GLU A 49 -16.72 5.82 -4.60
N ASP A 50 -17.53 6.64 -5.29
CA ASP A 50 -17.30 7.04 -6.69
C ASP A 50 -15.94 7.72 -6.88
N ALA A 51 -15.61 8.70 -6.05
CA ALA A 51 -14.36 9.44 -6.17
C ALA A 51 -13.13 8.56 -5.89
N ILE A 52 -13.23 7.69 -4.87
CA ILE A 52 -12.18 6.73 -4.54
C ILE A 52 -11.96 5.77 -5.71
N LEU A 53 -13.04 5.12 -6.20
CA LEU A 53 -12.92 4.13 -7.25
C LEU A 53 -12.43 4.72 -8.57
N GLU A 54 -12.90 5.92 -8.93
CA GLU A 54 -12.44 6.62 -10.12
C GLU A 54 -10.92 6.86 -10.08
N LYS A 55 -10.39 7.32 -8.95
CA LYS A 55 -8.94 7.53 -8.79
C LYS A 55 -8.12 6.24 -8.76
N LEU A 56 -8.65 5.19 -8.16
CA LEU A 56 -8.04 3.87 -8.19
C LEU A 56 -7.93 3.34 -9.64
N GLU A 57 -8.99 3.47 -10.43
CA GLU A 57 -8.99 3.04 -11.83
C GLU A 57 -8.12 3.92 -12.74
N GLU A 58 -8.03 5.24 -12.50
CA GLU A 58 -7.08 6.12 -13.19
C GLU A 58 -5.63 5.66 -12.99
N ARG A 59 -5.31 5.13 -11.80
CA ARG A 59 -3.97 4.68 -11.43
C ARG A 59 -3.67 3.24 -11.84
N ARG A 60 -4.68 2.38 -11.91
CA ARG A 60 -4.51 0.94 -12.15
C ARG A 60 -3.89 0.65 -13.51
N ASP A 61 -2.72 0.01 -13.49
CA ASP A 61 -1.92 -0.32 -14.69
C ASP A 61 -1.83 -1.84 -14.96
N TYR A 62 -2.49 -2.67 -14.15
CA TYR A 62 -2.57 -4.13 -14.35
C TYR A 62 -3.96 -4.70 -14.02
N ALA A 63 -4.12 -6.02 -14.17
CA ALA A 63 -5.39 -6.71 -14.07
C ALA A 63 -6.11 -6.48 -12.73
N ALA A 64 -7.41 -6.15 -12.78
CA ALA A 64 -8.23 -5.80 -11.63
C ALA A 64 -8.22 -6.86 -10.52
N VAL A 65 -8.28 -8.15 -10.88
CA VAL A 65 -8.23 -9.27 -9.93
C VAL A 65 -6.94 -9.34 -9.11
N ASN A 66 -5.84 -8.78 -9.61
CA ASN A 66 -4.58 -8.68 -8.87
C ASN A 66 -4.44 -7.30 -8.22
N TYR A 67 -5.07 -6.27 -8.77
CA TYR A 67 -5.01 -4.91 -8.23
C TYR A 67 -5.80 -4.84 -6.93
N TYR A 68 -7.07 -5.23 -6.98
CA TYR A 68 -8.00 -5.25 -5.86
C TYR A 68 -7.80 -6.51 -5.01
N GLN A 69 -6.84 -6.43 -4.10
CA GLN A 69 -6.55 -7.50 -3.14
C GLN A 69 -6.14 -6.92 -1.78
N PRO A 70 -6.29 -7.68 -0.67
CA PRO A 70 -5.96 -7.22 0.68
C PRO A 70 -4.51 -6.75 0.85
N ALA A 71 -3.58 -7.26 0.04
CA ALA A 71 -2.17 -6.85 0.09
C ALA A 71 -1.95 -5.40 -0.39
N ASN A 72 -2.81 -4.90 -1.28
CA ASN A 72 -2.77 -3.53 -1.80
C ASN A 72 -3.73 -2.60 -1.07
N PHE A 73 -4.90 -3.13 -0.69
CA PHE A 73 -5.97 -2.41 0.00
C PHE A 73 -6.35 -3.15 1.29
N PRO A 74 -5.50 -3.10 2.33
CA PRO A 74 -5.86 -3.61 3.64
C PRO A 74 -6.97 -2.74 4.27
N PRO A 75 -7.73 -3.28 5.23
CA PRO A 75 -8.66 -2.46 6.02
C PRO A 75 -7.93 -1.28 6.66
N LEU A 76 -8.50 -0.08 6.58
CA LEU A 76 -7.85 1.14 7.07
C LEU A 76 -7.71 1.17 8.60
N LYS A 77 -8.51 0.40 9.33
CA LYS A 77 -8.31 0.18 10.78
C LYS A 77 -6.93 -0.43 11.12
N ASP A 78 -6.30 -1.13 10.18
CA ASP A 78 -4.99 -1.76 10.34
C ASP A 78 -3.85 -0.88 9.77
N VAL A 79 -4.18 0.35 9.33
CA VAL A 79 -3.28 1.30 8.70
C VAL A 79 -3.29 2.62 9.49
N ASN A 80 -2.15 3.30 9.56
CA ASN A 80 -2.13 4.63 10.18
C ASN A 80 -2.69 5.66 9.20
N VAL A 81 -3.67 6.44 9.64
CA VAL A 81 -4.28 7.50 8.82
C VAL A 81 -3.86 8.85 9.39
N PHE A 82 -3.34 9.71 8.53
CA PHE A 82 -2.99 11.10 8.84
C PHE A 82 -3.90 12.01 8.04
N ASP A 83 -4.29 13.16 8.59
CA ASP A 83 -5.06 14.13 7.82
C ASP A 83 -4.14 14.81 6.80
N THR A 84 -2.93 15.22 7.22
CA THR A 84 -1.98 15.96 6.38
C THR A 84 -0.58 15.36 6.36
N VAL A 85 0.23 15.75 5.37
CA VAL A 85 1.65 15.34 5.27
C VAL A 85 2.47 15.92 6.42
N GLU A 86 2.10 17.09 6.93
CA GLU A 86 2.75 17.73 8.09
C GLU A 86 2.58 16.89 9.35
N GLN A 87 1.37 16.37 9.61
CA GLN A 87 1.14 15.46 10.75
C GLN A 87 2.02 14.19 10.65
N LEU A 88 2.20 13.65 9.45
CA LEU A 88 3.10 12.52 9.21
C LEU A 88 4.56 12.89 9.52
N ARG A 89 5.04 14.05 9.04
CA ARG A 89 6.41 14.54 9.29
C ARG A 89 6.65 14.82 10.76
N ASP A 90 5.69 15.42 11.45
CA ASP A 90 5.78 15.74 12.87
C ASP A 90 5.82 14.48 13.74
N LYS A 91 5.17 13.39 13.31
CA LYS A 91 5.25 12.08 13.99
C LYS A 91 6.62 11.42 13.83
N PHE A 92 7.32 11.67 12.73
CA PHE A 92 8.61 11.05 12.40
C PHE A 92 9.70 12.10 12.12
N PRO A 93 10.06 12.93 13.12
CA PRO A 93 10.93 14.09 12.93
C PRO A 93 12.37 13.73 12.56
N SER A 94 12.81 12.48 12.80
CA SER A 94 14.17 12.07 12.44
C SER A 94 14.38 11.99 10.94
N GLY A 95 13.33 11.70 10.16
CA GLY A 95 13.44 11.37 8.74
C GLY A 95 14.31 10.14 8.47
N LYS A 96 14.46 9.25 9.46
CA LYS A 96 15.29 8.04 9.39
C LYS A 96 14.43 6.80 9.43
N PHE A 97 14.87 5.76 8.73
CA PHE A 97 14.12 4.53 8.55
C PHE A 97 15.01 3.31 8.69
N VAL A 98 14.48 2.22 9.24
CA VAL A 98 15.21 0.95 9.40
C VAL A 98 14.98 0.08 8.18
N CYS A 99 16.06 -0.24 7.47
CA CYS A 99 16.00 -1.10 6.29
C CYS A 99 15.51 -2.50 6.69
N PRO A 100 14.45 -3.05 6.07
CA PRO A 100 13.87 -4.34 6.45
C PRO A 100 14.77 -5.53 6.09
N ASN A 101 15.67 -5.35 5.12
CA ASN A 101 16.59 -6.38 4.64
C ASN A 101 17.86 -6.45 5.49
N CYS A 102 18.48 -5.30 5.76
CA CYS A 102 19.77 -5.26 6.46
C CYS A 102 19.71 -4.66 7.85
N GLY A 103 18.59 -4.11 8.34
CA GLY A 103 18.49 -3.45 9.65
C GLY A 103 19.28 -2.14 9.79
N GLY A 104 19.97 -1.69 8.75
CA GLY A 104 20.71 -0.42 8.76
C GLY A 104 19.77 0.79 8.71
N ILE A 105 20.21 1.90 9.31
CA ILE A 105 19.48 3.17 9.29
C ILE A 105 19.69 3.86 7.93
N SER A 106 18.59 4.10 7.24
CA SER A 106 18.48 4.80 5.97
C SER A 106 17.96 6.22 6.19
N THR A 107 18.38 7.17 5.36
CA THR A 107 17.75 8.50 5.26
C THR A 107 16.74 8.59 4.12
N ASP A 108 16.57 7.51 3.37
CA ASP A 108 15.54 7.34 2.35
C ASP A 108 14.52 6.29 2.81
N TYR A 109 13.24 6.59 2.62
CA TYR A 109 12.11 5.82 3.11
C TYR A 109 11.87 4.51 2.34
N SER A 110 12.48 4.34 1.17
CA SER A 110 12.21 3.20 0.27
C SER A 110 13.46 2.55 -0.32
N THR A 111 14.62 3.21 -0.27
CA THR A 111 15.87 2.71 -0.82
C THR A 111 16.94 2.73 0.26
N CYS A 112 17.56 1.58 0.53
CA CYS A 112 18.58 1.49 1.56
C CYS A 112 19.84 2.24 1.14
N ASN A 113 20.22 3.24 1.92
CA ASN A 113 21.49 3.96 1.78
C ASN A 113 22.35 3.91 3.07
N SER A 114 22.10 2.92 3.93
CA SER A 114 22.77 2.77 5.24
C SER A 114 24.27 2.45 5.17
N GLY A 115 24.75 1.95 4.02
CA GLY A 115 26.13 1.49 3.85
C GLY A 115 26.45 0.15 4.53
N ARG A 116 25.48 -0.54 5.14
CA ARG A 116 25.72 -1.85 5.79
C ARG A 116 26.19 -2.88 4.77
N ILE A 117 27.34 -3.51 5.04
CA ILE A 117 27.90 -4.56 4.19
C ILE A 117 27.18 -5.88 4.46
N MET A 118 26.69 -6.50 3.39
CA MET A 118 25.97 -7.78 3.43
C MET A 118 26.94 -8.97 3.36
N ALA A 119 26.44 -10.19 3.57
CA ALA A 119 27.24 -11.42 3.50
C ALA A 119 27.97 -11.62 2.15
N ASN A 120 27.45 -11.03 1.07
CA ASN A 120 28.08 -11.02 -0.26
C ASN A 120 29.20 -9.97 -0.41
N LYS A 121 29.60 -9.30 0.67
CA LYS A 121 30.61 -8.22 0.70
C LYS A 121 30.26 -6.97 -0.11
N GLN A 122 28.99 -6.78 -0.46
CA GLN A 122 28.48 -5.57 -1.11
C GLN A 122 27.62 -4.76 -0.13
N PRO A 123 27.55 -3.43 -0.27
CA PRO A 123 26.61 -2.61 0.50
C PRO A 123 25.16 -3.01 0.18
N CYS A 124 24.29 -2.95 1.19
CA CYS A 124 22.86 -3.17 0.98
C CYS A 124 22.24 -2.02 0.17
N ASP A 125 21.53 -2.38 -0.91
CA ASP A 125 20.84 -1.47 -1.83
C ASP A 125 19.33 -1.80 -1.94
N TRP A 126 18.76 -2.43 -0.91
CA TRP A 126 17.38 -2.91 -0.89
C TRP A 126 16.37 -1.81 -1.26
N LYS A 127 15.33 -2.16 -2.02
CA LYS A 127 14.28 -1.22 -2.46
C LYS A 127 12.88 -1.74 -2.13
N ALA A 128 12.09 -0.92 -1.45
CA ALA A 128 10.73 -1.22 -0.99
C ALA A 128 9.69 -1.30 -2.11
N TRP A 129 10.02 -0.85 -3.32
CA TRP A 129 9.15 -0.94 -4.50
C TRP A 129 9.35 -2.22 -5.32
N GLY A 130 10.24 -3.12 -4.88
CA GLY A 130 10.43 -4.44 -5.49
C GLY A 130 9.38 -5.47 -5.04
N LEU A 131 9.46 -6.68 -5.61
CA LEU A 131 8.49 -7.78 -5.36
C LEU A 131 8.24 -8.09 -3.89
N LEU A 132 9.28 -8.03 -3.05
CA LEU A 132 9.20 -8.38 -1.62
C LEU A 132 8.94 -7.17 -0.71
N ARG A 133 8.77 -5.98 -1.29
CA ARG A 133 8.50 -4.71 -0.62
C ARG A 133 9.35 -4.52 0.64
N THR A 134 8.71 -4.53 1.82
CA THR A 134 9.39 -4.40 3.11
C THR A 134 9.43 -5.68 3.94
N PHE A 135 9.15 -6.85 3.32
CA PHE A 135 9.02 -8.13 4.01
C PHE A 135 8.00 -8.13 5.17
N GLY A 136 6.96 -7.30 5.06
CA GLY A 136 5.95 -7.12 6.12
C GLY A 136 6.47 -6.38 7.37
N LYS A 137 7.69 -5.83 7.32
CA LYS A 137 8.29 -5.05 8.41
C LYS A 137 8.17 -3.54 8.20
N GLY A 138 7.57 -3.11 7.11
CA GLY A 138 7.41 -1.71 6.76
C GLY A 138 6.27 -1.03 7.51
N TYR A 139 6.30 0.28 7.49
CA TYR A 139 5.24 1.11 8.02
C TYR A 139 4.23 1.42 6.92
N ARG A 140 2.95 1.21 7.23
CA ARG A 140 1.83 1.46 6.31
C ARG A 140 1.01 2.64 6.78
N PHE A 141 0.74 3.56 5.85
CA PHE A 141 -0.07 4.73 6.14
C PHE A 141 -0.83 5.26 4.93
N VAL A 142 -1.79 6.13 5.20
CA VAL A 142 -2.49 6.97 4.23
C VAL A 142 -2.47 8.41 4.74
N VAL A 143 -2.36 9.38 3.82
CA VAL A 143 -2.58 10.80 4.10
C VAL A 143 -3.87 11.22 3.40
N LYS A 144 -4.89 11.66 4.14
CA LYS A 144 -6.23 11.94 3.59
C LYS A 144 -6.20 13.00 2.51
N ASP A 145 -5.54 14.13 2.78
CA ASP A 145 -5.50 15.28 1.86
C ASP A 145 -4.78 14.96 0.53
N ASP A 146 -3.94 13.93 0.51
CA ASP A 146 -3.17 13.48 -0.66
C ASP A 146 -3.79 12.24 -1.33
N PHE A 147 -4.77 11.60 -0.69
CA PHE A 147 -5.21 10.27 -1.10
C PHE A 147 -5.80 10.24 -2.52
N LEU A 148 -6.58 11.23 -2.93
CA LEU A 148 -7.15 11.24 -4.29
C LEU A 148 -6.10 11.47 -5.38
N GLU A 149 -4.98 12.12 -5.07
CA GLU A 149 -3.85 12.27 -5.99
C GLU A 149 -2.98 11.01 -6.02
N HIS A 150 -2.87 10.33 -4.87
CA HIS A 150 -2.07 9.12 -4.67
C HIS A 150 -2.88 8.01 -3.95
N PRO A 151 -3.85 7.36 -4.64
CA PRO A 151 -4.87 6.51 -4.03
C PRO A 151 -4.35 5.11 -3.70
N VAL A 152 -3.34 5.02 -2.84
CA VAL A 152 -2.75 3.77 -2.39
C VAL A 152 -2.38 3.87 -0.93
N VAL A 153 -2.43 2.73 -0.23
CA VAL A 153 -1.76 2.61 1.06
C VAL A 153 -0.25 2.65 0.80
N GLN A 154 0.39 3.68 1.33
CA GLN A 154 1.84 3.85 1.22
C GLN A 154 2.52 2.84 2.14
N GLU A 155 3.60 2.24 1.66
CA GLU A 155 4.43 1.33 2.44
C GLU A 155 5.89 1.78 2.35
N VAL A 156 6.47 2.11 3.49
CA VAL A 156 7.85 2.58 3.62
C VAL A 156 8.63 1.71 4.60
N PHE A 157 9.94 1.84 4.61
CA PHE A 157 10.77 1.28 5.68
C PHE A 157 10.28 1.77 7.06
N MET A 158 10.44 0.96 8.10
CA MET A 158 9.95 1.31 9.44
C MET A 158 10.61 2.62 9.92
N PRO A 159 9.85 3.67 10.28
CA PRO A 159 10.41 4.86 10.90
C PRO A 159 11.21 4.49 12.15
N LEU A 160 12.36 5.14 12.34
CA LEU A 160 13.27 4.84 13.44
C LEU A 160 12.57 4.99 14.81
N GLU A 161 11.64 5.94 14.92
CA GLU A 161 10.85 6.22 16.12
C GLU A 161 9.94 5.06 16.54
N LEU A 162 9.61 4.15 15.60
CA LEU A 162 8.76 2.98 15.84
C LEU A 162 9.56 1.68 15.96
N HIS A 163 10.89 1.75 15.86
CA HIS A 163 11.72 0.55 15.93
C HIS A 163 12.00 0.19 17.39
N GLU A 164 11.37 -0.88 17.87
CA GLU A 164 11.42 -1.31 19.28
C GLU A 164 12.65 -2.15 19.65
N GLU A 165 13.47 -2.59 18.69
CA GLU A 165 14.66 -3.40 19.01
C GLU A 165 15.85 -2.53 19.46
N PRO A 166 16.55 -2.92 20.54
CA PRO A 166 17.78 -2.24 20.92
C PRO A 166 18.80 -2.39 19.78
N MET A 167 19.23 -1.25 19.24
CA MET A 167 20.27 -1.22 18.22
C MET A 167 21.55 -1.84 18.79
N GLU A 168 21.92 -3.04 18.34
CA GLU A 168 23.28 -3.53 18.53
C GLU A 168 24.21 -2.56 17.78
N ALA A 169 24.96 -1.77 18.55
CA ALA A 169 26.01 -0.93 18.02
C ALA A 169 27.02 -1.81 17.26
N PRO A 170 27.54 -1.35 16.12
CA PRO A 170 28.52 -2.11 15.33
C PRO A 170 29.78 -2.46 16.12
#